data_AF-A0A7S4LHQ4-F1
#
_entry.id   AF-A0A7S4LHQ4-F1
#
_cell.length_a   1.000
_cell.length_b   1.000
_cell.length_c   1.000
_cell.angle_alpha   90.00
_cell.angle_beta   90.00
_cell.angle_gamma   90.00
#
_symmetry.space_group_name_H-M   'P 1'
#
loop_
_entity.id
_entity.type
_entity.pdbx_description
1 polymer ?
#
loop_
_entity_poly.entity_id
_entity_poly.type
_entity_poly.pdbx_seq_one_letter_code
_entity_poly.pdbx_strand_id
1 'polypeptide(L)'
;MSLFEQLKNAFAAFDTNGDGHITVNELQKFMTEFGIECDEEQVQEIVDQMDIDKSGSIELCEFLPMWQKMIRNMIRSPTERKQLRSICSDEMADLKAHLAKGSIFGPERQIKDVVLLVVVADEIAPVLAEFSPVQDSELESRLLNLAQAFTCTVRNESADYKLTILQVASSPIYGRHYSGYTQVSAIVGLVAKEIKPDLLVSFGTSGGVGVGKTGHIKIGDALLASGCVYIDRLRTSSKSSHDWGVFGGPVVPTKNMDKDLGLVKALLGSQISYIVTAPQVHLIDTLGIAALDMEAAPEAEIAMQVGLNFVAIKMISNGVYPENASRMEEEYTEHRATVSANGLRTLRAVLLYLAGKTIGDL
;
A
#
# COMPACT_ATOMS: atom_id res chain seq x y z
N MET A 1 30.36 -7.09 -1.41
CA MET A 1 30.24 -6.04 -2.44
C MET A 1 28.87 -5.41 -2.34
N SER A 2 28.79 -4.13 -2.01
CA SER A 2 27.52 -3.39 -2.02
C SER A 2 26.97 -3.25 -3.45
N LEU A 3 25.66 -2.98 -3.61
CA LEU A 3 25.06 -2.74 -4.93
C LEU A 3 25.75 -1.57 -5.67
N PHE A 4 26.16 -0.55 -4.92
CA PHE A 4 26.90 0.59 -5.46
C PHE A 4 28.30 0.21 -5.95
N GLU A 5 28.99 -0.68 -5.24
CA GLU A 5 30.28 -1.23 -5.71
C GLU A 5 30.11 -2.11 -6.95
N GLN A 6 29.05 -2.92 -7.02
CA GLN A 6 28.76 -3.75 -8.19
C GLN A 6 28.41 -2.89 -9.41
N LEU A 7 27.60 -1.84 -9.22
CA LEU A 7 27.27 -0.88 -10.27
C LEU A 7 28.51 -0.14 -10.77
N LYS A 8 29.38 0.32 -9.87
CA LYS A 8 30.64 0.99 -10.26
C LYS A 8 31.58 0.05 -11.02
N ASN A 9 31.70 -1.19 -10.58
CA ASN A 9 32.54 -2.18 -11.25
C ASN A 9 31.97 -2.55 -12.63
N ALA A 10 30.65 -2.63 -12.74
CA ALA A 10 29.98 -2.85 -14.02
C ALA A 10 30.20 -1.65 -14.94
N PHE A 11 29.92 -0.43 -14.48
CA PHE A 11 30.13 0.79 -15.25
C PHE A 11 31.57 0.89 -15.77
N ALA A 12 32.56 0.60 -14.93
CA ALA A 12 33.97 0.57 -15.32
C ALA A 12 34.34 -0.54 -16.34
N ALA A 13 33.48 -1.55 -16.53
CA ALA A 13 33.65 -2.54 -17.59
C ALA A 13 33.06 -2.07 -18.94
N PHE A 14 32.13 -1.12 -18.93
CA PHE A 14 31.59 -0.49 -20.14
C PHE A 14 32.40 0.76 -20.53
N ASP A 15 32.76 1.60 -19.56
CA ASP A 15 33.62 2.79 -19.72
C ASP A 15 35.09 2.36 -19.89
N THR A 16 35.44 1.97 -21.11
CA THR A 16 36.76 1.40 -21.41
C THR A 16 37.90 2.42 -21.36
N ASN A 17 37.56 3.71 -21.50
CA ASN A 17 38.53 4.80 -21.54
C ASN A 17 38.68 5.49 -20.16
N GLY A 18 37.72 5.28 -19.25
CA GLY A 18 37.71 5.78 -17.87
C GLY A 18 37.32 7.25 -17.74
N ASP A 19 36.63 7.83 -18.72
CA ASP A 19 36.23 9.23 -18.74
C ASP A 19 34.96 9.52 -17.92
N GLY A 20 34.30 8.48 -17.40
CA GLY A 20 33.11 8.60 -16.58
C GLY A 20 31.81 8.59 -17.37
N HIS A 21 31.86 8.33 -18.68
CA HIS A 21 30.71 8.28 -19.58
C HIS A 21 30.78 7.01 -20.45
N ILE A 22 29.62 6.43 -20.78
CA ILE A 22 29.55 5.31 -21.74
C ILE A 22 29.04 5.84 -23.07
N THR A 23 29.90 5.84 -24.07
CA THR A 23 29.55 6.25 -25.42
C THR A 23 28.83 5.13 -26.19
N VAL A 24 28.15 5.49 -27.28
CA VAL A 24 27.53 4.54 -28.23
C VAL A 24 28.54 3.48 -28.68
N ASN A 25 29.77 3.90 -28.98
CA ASN A 25 30.86 3.02 -29.42
C ASN A 25 31.28 2.02 -28.34
N GLU A 26 31.35 2.46 -27.08
CA GLU A 26 31.71 1.61 -25.95
C GLU A 26 30.61 0.59 -25.63
N LEU A 27 29.35 1.01 -25.71
CA LEU A 27 28.21 0.12 -25.56
C LEU A 27 28.14 -0.91 -26.70
N GLN A 28 28.34 -0.49 -27.95
CA GLN A 28 28.37 -1.35 -29.14
C GLN A 28 29.46 -2.42 -29.04
N LYS A 29 30.66 -2.02 -28.61
CA LYS A 29 31.79 -2.92 -28.41
C LYS A 29 31.47 -3.96 -27.34
N PHE A 30 30.91 -3.54 -26.21
CA PHE A 30 30.48 -4.45 -25.15
C PHE A 30 29.42 -5.46 -25.64
N MET A 31 28.39 -5.01 -26.37
CA MET A 31 27.36 -5.91 -26.90
C MET A 31 27.96 -6.98 -27.82
N THR A 32 28.91 -6.57 -28.66
CA THR A 32 29.63 -7.48 -29.57
C THR A 32 30.46 -8.50 -28.79
N GLU A 33 31.18 -8.09 -27.74
CA GLU A 33 32.00 -8.97 -26.90
C GLU A 33 31.17 -10.02 -26.14
N PHE A 34 29.90 -9.71 -25.84
CA PHE A 34 28.96 -10.63 -25.18
C PHE A 34 28.10 -11.44 -26.17
N GLY A 35 28.37 -11.35 -27.48
CA GLY A 35 27.69 -12.13 -28.52
C GLY A 35 26.26 -11.67 -28.79
N ILE A 36 25.95 -10.40 -28.50
CA ILE A 36 24.67 -9.76 -28.82
C ILE A 36 24.86 -8.98 -30.12
N GLU A 37 24.17 -9.41 -31.18
CA GLU A 37 24.15 -8.69 -32.46
C GLU A 37 23.16 -7.52 -32.37
N CYS A 38 23.69 -6.30 -32.33
CA CYS A 38 22.94 -5.06 -32.45
C CYS A 38 23.56 -4.20 -33.55
N ASP A 39 22.74 -3.52 -34.34
CA ASP A 39 23.22 -2.49 -35.27
C ASP A 39 23.42 -1.14 -34.58
N GLU A 40 24.12 -0.22 -35.24
CA GLU A 40 24.47 1.09 -34.69
C GLU A 40 23.22 1.94 -34.37
N GLU A 41 22.15 1.78 -35.16
CA GLU A 41 20.87 2.46 -34.94
C GLU A 41 20.19 1.98 -33.65
N GLN A 42 20.20 0.66 -33.39
CA GLN A 42 19.69 0.07 -32.16
C GLN A 42 20.50 0.48 -30.93
N VAL A 43 21.82 0.58 -31.04
CA VAL A 43 22.66 1.02 -29.91
C VAL A 43 22.47 2.52 -29.65
N GLN A 44 22.32 3.33 -30.70
CA GLN A 44 21.96 4.74 -30.56
C GLN A 44 20.61 4.92 -29.89
N GLU A 45 19.58 4.15 -30.27
CA GLU A 45 18.27 4.17 -29.61
C GLU A 45 18.35 3.85 -28.12
N ILE A 46 19.25 2.94 -27.72
CA ILE A 46 19.44 2.58 -26.31
C ILE A 46 20.10 3.73 -25.55
N VAL A 47 21.10 4.38 -26.14
CA VAL A 47 21.73 5.57 -25.54
C VAL A 47 20.71 6.70 -25.41
N ASP A 48 19.95 6.99 -26.47
CA ASP A 48 18.94 8.06 -26.47
C ASP A 48 17.80 7.83 -25.46
N GLN A 49 17.47 6.57 -25.17
CA GLN A 49 16.47 6.22 -24.14
C GLN A 49 16.97 6.42 -22.71
N MET A 50 18.29 6.43 -22.52
CA MET A 50 18.93 6.43 -21.21
C MET A 50 19.56 7.76 -20.84
N ASP A 51 20.00 8.50 -21.83
CA ASP A 51 20.55 9.84 -21.74
C ASP A 51 19.43 10.85 -21.43
N ILE A 52 19.19 11.08 -20.14
CA ILE A 52 18.09 11.90 -19.64
C ILE A 52 18.37 13.37 -19.94
N ASP A 53 19.63 13.78 -19.84
CA ASP A 53 20.05 15.17 -20.01
C ASP A 53 20.49 15.50 -21.45
N LYS A 54 20.52 14.51 -22.33
CA LYS A 54 20.89 14.62 -23.76
C LYS A 54 22.35 15.01 -23.97
N SER A 55 23.23 14.52 -23.10
CA SER A 55 24.68 14.69 -23.20
C SER A 55 25.32 13.95 -24.38
N GLY A 56 24.62 12.97 -24.96
CA GLY A 56 25.08 12.09 -26.03
C GLY A 56 25.83 10.84 -25.52
N SER A 57 25.87 10.62 -24.22
CA SER A 57 26.51 9.48 -23.57
C SER A 57 25.76 9.12 -22.28
N ILE A 58 26.05 7.95 -21.68
CA ILE A 58 25.39 7.51 -20.46
C ILE A 58 26.30 7.78 -19.27
N GLU A 59 25.85 8.61 -18.32
CA GLU A 59 26.54 8.85 -17.06
C GLU A 59 26.27 7.73 -16.02
N LEU A 60 27.12 7.64 -14.99
CA LEU A 60 26.98 6.62 -13.93
C LEU A 60 25.60 6.67 -13.22
N CYS A 61 25.00 7.86 -13.09
CA CYS A 61 23.67 8.04 -12.49
C CYS A 61 22.54 7.53 -13.41
N GLU A 62 22.71 7.65 -14.73
CA GLU A 62 21.78 7.21 -15.78
C GLU A 62 21.92 5.72 -16.11
N PHE A 63 23.10 5.16 -15.83
CA PHE A 63 23.39 3.74 -16.00
C PHE A 63 22.64 2.85 -14.98
N LEU A 64 22.26 3.39 -13.82
CA LEU A 64 21.67 2.65 -12.70
C LEU A 64 20.32 1.98 -13.06
N PRO A 65 19.35 2.66 -13.68
CA PRO A 65 18.13 2.04 -14.20
C PRO A 65 18.37 0.91 -15.21
N MET A 66 19.34 1.07 -16.13
CA MET A 66 19.68 0.02 -17.10
C MET A 66 20.36 -1.15 -16.42
N TRP A 67 21.35 -0.94 -15.57
CA TRP A 67 22.01 -2.01 -14.82
C TRP A 67 20.99 -2.81 -14.02
N GLN A 68 20.01 -2.14 -13.39
CA GLN A 68 18.90 -2.81 -12.72
C GLN A 68 18.00 -3.60 -13.68
N LYS A 69 17.72 -3.09 -14.88
CA LYS A 69 16.91 -3.77 -15.93
C LYS A 69 17.67 -4.92 -16.58
N MET A 70 18.97 -4.76 -16.86
CA MET A 70 19.89 -5.77 -17.39
C MET A 70 20.13 -6.86 -16.37
N ILE A 71 20.47 -6.57 -15.11
CA ILE A 71 20.52 -7.55 -14.03
C ILE A 71 19.19 -8.31 -13.93
N ARG A 72 18.06 -7.60 -13.96
CA ARG A 72 16.71 -8.20 -13.93
C ARG A 72 16.43 -9.12 -15.14
N ASN A 73 17.06 -8.86 -16.28
CA ASN A 73 16.92 -9.65 -17.51
C ASN A 73 17.97 -10.77 -17.66
N MET A 74 19.19 -10.56 -17.14
CA MET A 74 20.36 -11.43 -17.25
C MET A 74 20.40 -12.46 -16.10
N ILE A 75 19.85 -12.15 -14.92
CA ILE A 75 19.61 -13.09 -13.79
C ILE A 75 18.44 -14.07 -14.08
N ARG A 76 17.86 -14.03 -15.28
CA ARG A 76 16.78 -14.95 -15.65
C ARG A 76 17.30 -16.17 -16.39
N SER A 77 18.08 -17.01 -15.70
CA SER A 77 18.23 -18.40 -16.14
C SER A 77 16.85 -19.10 -16.04
N PRO A 78 16.46 -19.97 -17.00
CA PRO A 78 15.22 -20.74 -16.91
C PRO A 78 15.13 -21.55 -15.60
N THR A 79 16.29 -21.95 -15.07
CA THR A 79 16.46 -22.72 -13.84
C THR A 79 16.18 -21.89 -12.59
N GLU A 80 16.65 -20.63 -12.53
CA GLU A 80 16.36 -19.73 -11.41
C GLU A 80 15.00 -19.06 -11.52
N ARG A 81 14.43 -18.87 -12.72
CA ARG A 81 12.98 -18.59 -12.85
C ARG A 81 12.16 -19.73 -12.26
N LYS A 82 12.62 -20.98 -12.39
CA LYS A 82 11.99 -22.16 -11.79
C LYS A 82 12.20 -22.20 -10.28
N GLN A 83 13.37 -21.78 -9.77
CA GLN A 83 13.64 -21.67 -8.33
C GLN A 83 12.92 -20.47 -7.66
N LEU A 84 12.90 -19.27 -8.25
CA LEU A 84 12.11 -18.14 -7.76
C LEU A 84 10.60 -18.40 -7.87
N ARG A 85 10.13 -19.11 -8.91
CA ARG A 85 8.74 -19.60 -8.97
C ARG A 85 8.47 -20.71 -7.98
N SER A 86 9.42 -21.60 -7.68
CA SER A 86 9.25 -22.65 -6.67
C SER A 86 9.36 -22.11 -5.24
N ILE A 87 10.11 -21.02 -5.06
CA ILE A 87 10.12 -20.21 -3.84
C ILE A 87 8.75 -19.50 -3.76
N CYS A 88 8.32 -18.70 -4.73
CA CYS A 88 7.11 -17.88 -4.56
C CYS A 88 5.73 -18.57 -4.71
N SER A 89 5.57 -19.72 -5.39
CA SER A 89 4.22 -20.29 -5.62
C SER A 89 3.71 -21.15 -4.46
N ASP A 90 4.59 -21.94 -3.82
CA ASP A 90 4.24 -22.73 -2.63
C ASP A 90 4.50 -21.96 -1.32
N GLU A 91 5.41 -20.98 -1.28
CA GLU A 91 5.76 -20.32 -0.02
C GLU A 91 4.74 -19.28 0.44
N MET A 92 4.08 -18.55 -0.47
CA MET A 92 3.10 -17.52 -0.10
C MET A 92 1.67 -18.03 0.00
N ALA A 93 1.41 -19.29 -0.38
CA ALA A 93 0.09 -19.90 -0.29
C ALA A 93 -0.38 -19.98 1.17
N ASP A 94 0.53 -20.29 2.10
CA ASP A 94 0.27 -20.32 3.54
C ASP A 94 -0.12 -18.94 4.07
N LEU A 95 0.61 -17.91 3.66
CA LEU A 95 0.34 -16.51 4.03
C LEU A 95 -1.05 -16.08 3.53
N LYS A 96 -1.36 -16.34 2.25
CA LYS A 96 -2.69 -16.06 1.68
C LYS A 96 -3.79 -16.81 2.42
N ALA A 97 -3.57 -18.10 2.71
CA ALA A 97 -4.55 -18.92 3.41
C ALA A 97 -4.77 -18.43 4.85
N HIS A 98 -3.72 -17.95 5.52
CA HIS A 98 -3.82 -17.38 6.86
C HIS A 98 -4.62 -16.07 6.85
N LEU A 99 -4.29 -15.15 5.92
CA LEU A 99 -5.01 -13.88 5.76
C LEU A 99 -6.47 -14.10 5.37
N ALA A 100 -6.74 -15.02 4.45
CA ALA A 100 -8.09 -15.31 3.96
C ALA A 100 -9.03 -15.89 5.02
N LYS A 101 -8.49 -16.57 6.05
CA LYS A 101 -9.30 -17.03 7.19
C LYS A 101 -9.85 -15.87 8.00
N GLY A 102 -9.12 -14.74 8.03
CA GLY A 102 -9.38 -13.62 8.93
C GLY A 102 -9.35 -14.03 10.40
N SER A 103 -9.62 -13.08 11.29
CA SER A 103 -9.65 -13.32 12.73
C SER A 103 -10.63 -12.40 13.44
N ILE A 104 -11.20 -12.92 14.53
CA ILE A 104 -11.99 -12.14 15.50
C ILE A 104 -11.21 -12.21 16.81
N PHE A 105 -10.89 -11.05 17.37
CA PHE A 105 -10.08 -10.95 18.59
C PHE A 105 -10.85 -10.34 19.77
N GLY A 106 -11.95 -9.64 19.50
CA GLY A 106 -12.82 -9.04 20.52
C GLY A 106 -14.02 -9.91 20.93
N PRO A 107 -14.81 -9.46 21.90
CA PRO A 107 -15.98 -10.20 22.38
C PRO A 107 -17.05 -10.32 21.30
N GLU A 108 -17.64 -11.51 21.17
CA GLU A 108 -18.77 -11.76 20.27
C GLU A 108 -20.06 -11.19 20.91
N ARG A 109 -20.23 -9.89 20.72
CA ARG A 109 -21.38 -9.11 21.18
C ARG A 109 -21.81 -8.13 20.10
N GLN A 110 -22.96 -7.51 20.32
CA GLN A 110 -23.47 -6.45 19.46
C GLN A 110 -22.48 -5.27 19.42
N ILE A 111 -22.25 -4.72 18.23
CA ILE A 111 -21.39 -3.57 18.00
C ILE A 111 -22.03 -2.33 18.64
N LYS A 112 -21.32 -1.68 19.57
CA LYS A 112 -21.77 -0.50 20.31
C LYS A 112 -20.74 0.62 20.36
N ASP A 113 -19.46 0.33 20.13
CA ASP A 113 -18.40 1.33 20.02
C ASP A 113 -17.53 1.05 18.79
N VAL A 114 -17.51 1.98 17.84
CA VAL A 114 -16.74 1.90 16.60
C VAL A 114 -15.73 3.04 16.57
N VAL A 115 -14.47 2.72 16.30
CA VAL A 115 -13.44 3.72 16.01
C VAL A 115 -13.16 3.74 14.52
N LEU A 116 -13.26 4.91 13.90
CA LEU A 116 -12.86 5.18 12.53
C LEU A 116 -11.51 5.91 12.57
N LEU A 117 -10.46 5.28 12.06
CA LEU A 117 -9.13 5.87 11.95
C LEU A 117 -8.91 6.36 10.51
N VAL A 118 -8.61 7.66 10.37
CA VAL A 118 -8.40 8.31 9.07
C VAL A 118 -7.17 9.21 9.13
N VAL A 119 -6.40 9.23 8.05
CA VAL A 119 -5.13 9.96 8.01
C VAL A 119 -5.32 11.37 7.48
N VAL A 120 -6.01 11.52 6.35
CA VAL A 120 -6.11 12.79 5.64
C VAL A 120 -7.40 13.53 6.00
N ALA A 121 -7.29 14.81 6.41
CA ALA A 121 -8.44 15.63 6.81
C ALA A 121 -9.56 15.69 5.77
N ASP A 122 -9.15 15.87 4.51
CA ASP A 122 -10.06 16.02 3.38
C ASP A 122 -10.93 14.77 3.16
N GLU A 123 -10.47 13.60 3.63
CA GLU A 123 -11.22 12.34 3.55
C GLU A 123 -12.38 12.29 4.57
N ILE A 124 -12.29 13.05 5.67
CA ILE A 124 -13.32 13.07 6.72
C ILE A 124 -14.20 14.32 6.72
N ALA A 125 -13.81 15.40 6.04
CA ALA A 125 -14.58 16.64 6.04
C ALA A 125 -16.08 16.43 5.73
N PRO A 126 -16.47 15.57 4.76
CA PRO A 126 -17.87 15.28 4.51
C PRO A 126 -18.55 14.48 5.63
N VAL A 127 -17.80 13.59 6.30
CA VAL A 127 -18.27 12.75 7.42
C VAL A 127 -18.54 13.60 8.66
N LEU A 128 -17.65 14.55 8.96
CA LEU A 128 -17.84 15.52 10.04
C LEU A 128 -19.11 16.35 9.81
N ALA A 129 -19.42 16.71 8.56
CA ALA A 129 -20.64 17.46 8.25
C ALA A 129 -21.92 16.63 8.45
N GLU A 130 -21.94 15.37 8.02
CA GLU A 130 -23.15 14.53 8.08
C GLU A 130 -23.50 14.12 9.50
N PHE A 131 -22.54 13.60 10.27
CA PHE A 131 -22.79 13.05 11.60
C PHE A 131 -22.65 14.08 12.72
N SER A 132 -22.25 15.32 12.38
CA SER A 132 -22.08 16.44 13.32
C SER A 132 -21.35 16.04 14.62
N PRO A 133 -20.18 15.38 14.53
CA PRO A 133 -19.50 14.90 15.72
C PRO A 133 -18.88 16.07 16.51
N VAL A 134 -18.80 15.86 17.82
CA VAL A 134 -18.27 16.84 18.76
C VAL A 134 -16.80 16.52 19.03
N GLN A 135 -15.96 17.55 19.02
CA GLN A 135 -14.54 17.40 19.36
C GLN A 135 -14.39 16.92 20.82
N ASP A 136 -13.53 15.93 21.02
CA ASP A 136 -13.23 15.30 22.30
C ASP A 136 -11.77 15.56 22.69
N SER A 137 -11.49 16.78 23.18
CA SER A 137 -10.13 17.19 23.56
C SER A 137 -9.56 16.40 24.75
N GLU A 138 -10.40 15.77 25.57
CA GLU A 138 -9.93 14.90 26.66
C GLU A 138 -9.35 13.60 26.08
N LEU A 139 -10.06 12.99 25.12
CA LEU A 139 -9.57 11.82 24.41
C LEU A 139 -8.32 12.14 23.59
N GLU A 140 -8.24 13.29 22.92
CA GLU A 140 -7.02 13.75 22.23
C GLU A 140 -5.81 13.73 23.16
N SER A 141 -5.96 14.27 24.37
CA SER A 141 -4.91 14.28 25.39
C SER A 141 -4.51 12.86 25.83
N ARG A 142 -5.48 11.96 26.03
CA ARG A 142 -5.25 10.55 26.36
C ARG A 142 -4.58 9.78 25.23
N LEU A 143 -4.82 10.18 23.98
CA LEU A 143 -4.13 9.69 22.77
C LEU A 143 -2.81 10.42 22.50
N LEU A 144 -2.27 11.14 23.49
CA LEU A 144 -1.00 11.87 23.42
C LEU A 144 -0.96 12.92 22.29
N ASN A 145 -2.13 13.42 21.87
CA ASN A 145 -2.32 14.34 20.75
C ASN A 145 -1.79 13.79 19.40
N LEU A 146 -1.69 12.46 19.27
CA LEU A 146 -1.34 11.82 18.00
C LEU A 146 -2.50 11.84 16.99
N ALA A 147 -3.73 12.04 17.47
CA ALA A 147 -4.90 12.21 16.63
C ALA A 147 -5.83 13.28 17.22
N GLN A 148 -6.51 14.02 16.36
CA GLN A 148 -7.72 14.74 16.74
C GLN A 148 -8.84 13.73 16.92
N ALA A 149 -9.71 13.95 17.91
CA ALA A 149 -10.76 13.01 18.25
C ALA A 149 -12.11 13.70 18.19
N PHE A 150 -13.05 13.06 17.49
CA PHE A 150 -14.43 13.52 17.39
C PHE A 150 -15.35 12.37 17.74
N THR A 151 -16.44 12.65 18.45
CA THR A 151 -17.40 11.62 18.87
C THR A 151 -18.82 11.99 18.48
N CYS A 152 -19.59 10.99 18.07
CA CYS A 152 -21.02 11.12 17.85
C CYS A 152 -21.75 9.82 18.13
N THR A 153 -23.07 9.88 18.08
CA THR A 153 -23.94 8.70 18.08
C THR A 153 -24.46 8.49 16.67
N VAL A 154 -24.18 7.33 16.10
CA VAL A 154 -24.83 6.89 14.86
C VAL A 154 -26.22 6.37 15.26
N ARG A 155 -27.25 7.06 14.79
CA ARG A 155 -28.64 6.69 15.06
C ARG A 155 -29.18 5.79 13.96
N ASN A 156 -29.81 4.69 14.34
CA ASN A 156 -30.38 3.73 13.39
C ASN A 156 -31.61 3.04 14.00
N GLU A 157 -32.56 2.65 13.15
CA GLU A 157 -33.77 1.94 13.58
C GLU A 157 -33.46 0.62 14.33
N SER A 158 -32.36 -0.05 13.97
CA SER A 158 -31.98 -1.35 14.54
C SER A 158 -31.28 -1.22 15.89
N ALA A 159 -30.25 -0.36 15.97
CA ALA A 159 -29.57 -0.03 17.22
C ALA A 159 -28.67 1.20 17.03
N ASP A 160 -28.65 2.06 18.04
CA ASP A 160 -27.69 3.16 18.13
C ASP A 160 -26.33 2.65 18.62
N TYR A 161 -25.24 3.26 18.14
CA TYR A 161 -23.90 3.00 18.65
C TYR A 161 -23.02 4.26 18.63
N LYS A 162 -21.95 4.23 19.43
CA LYS A 162 -20.97 5.32 19.50
C LYS A 162 -19.99 5.21 18.34
N LEU A 163 -19.79 6.32 17.63
CA LEU A 163 -18.72 6.47 16.65
C LEU A 163 -17.69 7.45 17.19
N THR A 164 -16.43 7.00 17.21
CA THR A 164 -15.27 7.84 17.48
C THR A 164 -14.45 7.96 16.20
N ILE A 165 -14.25 9.17 15.70
CA ILE A 165 -13.43 9.47 14.53
C ILE A 165 -12.09 9.98 15.02
N LEU A 166 -11.02 9.29 14.66
CA LEU A 166 -9.65 9.66 14.96
C LEU A 166 -8.96 10.11 13.69
N GLN A 167 -8.62 11.39 13.63
CA GLN A 167 -7.90 11.99 12.52
C GLN A 167 -6.43 12.13 12.88
N VAL A 168 -5.53 11.51 12.12
CA VAL A 168 -4.09 11.60 12.38
C VAL A 168 -3.61 13.05 12.35
N ALA A 169 -2.85 13.45 13.38
CA ALA A 169 -2.34 14.81 13.50
C ALA A 169 -1.37 15.17 12.36
N SER A 170 -1.17 16.47 12.17
CA SER A 170 -0.22 17.00 11.18
C SER A 170 1.13 17.31 11.80
N SER A 171 2.18 17.16 11.00
CA SER A 171 3.52 17.61 11.34
C SER A 171 3.54 19.13 11.51
N PRO A 172 4.00 19.66 12.65
CA PRO A 172 4.16 21.10 12.83
C PRO A 172 5.31 21.66 11.98
N ILE A 173 6.20 20.80 11.47
CA ILE A 173 7.35 21.19 10.64
C ILE A 173 6.92 21.32 9.17
N TYR A 174 6.15 20.34 8.67
CA TYR A 174 5.83 20.24 7.25
C TYR A 174 4.39 20.63 6.90
N GLY A 175 3.53 20.83 7.89
CA GLY A 175 2.11 21.14 7.68
C GLY A 175 1.33 20.01 6.98
N ARG A 176 1.83 18.77 7.04
CA ARG A 176 1.22 17.59 6.41
C ARG A 176 0.90 16.52 7.44
N HIS A 177 -0.14 15.73 7.20
CA HIS A 177 -0.50 14.58 8.03
C HIS A 177 0.67 13.60 8.15
N TYR A 178 0.80 12.97 9.32
CA TYR A 178 1.77 11.90 9.52
C TYR A 178 1.28 10.58 8.91
N SER A 179 1.20 10.54 7.58
CA SER A 179 0.97 9.31 6.82
C SER A 179 2.11 8.32 6.99
N GLY A 180 1.80 7.03 6.84
CA GLY A 180 2.74 5.94 7.04
C GLY A 180 2.66 5.29 8.42
N TYR A 181 3.59 4.39 8.69
CA TYR A 181 3.39 3.34 9.69
C TYR A 181 3.46 3.80 11.15
N THR A 182 4.39 4.69 11.48
CA THR A 182 4.80 4.94 12.87
C THR A 182 3.65 5.49 13.72
N GLN A 183 2.95 6.51 13.21
CA GLN A 183 1.94 7.21 13.99
C GLN A 183 0.66 6.39 14.11
N VAL A 184 0.21 5.76 13.03
CA VAL A 184 -0.97 4.89 13.07
C VAL A 184 -0.75 3.70 14.00
N SER A 185 0.46 3.10 14.01
CA SER A 185 0.81 2.02 14.94
C SER A 185 0.68 2.46 16.40
N ALA A 186 1.19 3.65 16.73
CA ALA A 186 1.10 4.21 18.08
C ALA A 186 -0.35 4.51 18.46
N ILE A 187 -1.13 5.09 17.54
CA ILE A 187 -2.55 5.38 17.75
C ILE A 187 -3.32 4.09 18.03
N VAL A 188 -3.15 3.03 17.24
CA VAL A 188 -3.89 1.76 17.42
C VAL A 188 -3.61 1.15 18.79
N GLY A 189 -2.35 1.19 19.25
CA GLY A 189 -1.99 0.74 20.60
C GLY A 189 -2.68 1.57 21.70
N LEU A 190 -2.77 2.88 21.52
CA LEU A 190 -3.49 3.77 22.44
C LEU A 190 -5.01 3.58 22.38
N VAL A 191 -5.58 3.32 21.20
CA VAL A 191 -7.01 2.98 21.02
C VAL A 191 -7.37 1.73 21.82
N ALA A 192 -6.53 0.69 21.77
CA ALA A 192 -6.71 -0.52 22.55
C ALA A 192 -6.66 -0.30 24.05
N LYS A 193 -5.93 0.73 24.50
CA LYS A 193 -5.81 1.07 25.92
C LYS A 193 -6.95 1.98 26.40
N GLU A 194 -7.22 3.03 25.64
CA GLU A 194 -8.03 4.18 26.06
C GLU A 194 -9.51 4.05 25.65
N ILE A 195 -9.81 3.40 24.52
CA ILE A 195 -11.18 3.30 23.98
C ILE A 195 -11.71 1.87 24.09
N LYS A 196 -10.93 0.87 23.65
CA LYS A 196 -11.34 -0.55 23.55
C LYS A 196 -12.63 -0.73 22.73
N PRO A 197 -12.65 -0.27 21.47
CA PRO A 197 -13.84 -0.36 20.64
C PRO A 197 -14.19 -1.82 20.32
N ASP A 198 -15.44 -2.06 19.94
CA ASP A 198 -15.88 -3.34 19.39
C ASP A 198 -15.31 -3.57 17.98
N LEU A 199 -15.10 -2.49 17.23
CA LEU A 199 -14.54 -2.51 15.88
C LEU A 199 -13.67 -1.27 15.61
N LEU A 200 -12.45 -1.50 15.11
CA LEU A 200 -11.60 -0.48 14.51
C LEU A 200 -11.72 -0.55 12.98
N VAL A 201 -12.00 0.58 12.36
CA VAL A 201 -12.14 0.74 10.91
C VAL A 201 -11.03 1.66 10.40
N SER A 202 -10.13 1.13 9.59
CA SER A 202 -9.24 1.94 8.76
C SER A 202 -10.00 2.44 7.55
N PHE A 203 -10.08 3.76 7.37
CA PHE A 203 -10.77 4.35 6.23
C PHE A 203 -9.91 5.44 5.59
N GLY A 204 -9.88 5.46 4.27
CA GLY A 204 -9.14 6.46 3.50
C GLY A 204 -9.05 6.10 2.03
N THR A 205 -8.17 6.77 1.30
CA THR A 205 -7.90 6.48 -0.12
C THR A 205 -6.76 5.48 -0.30
N SER A 206 -6.66 4.91 -1.50
CA SER A 206 -5.58 4.01 -1.92
C SER A 206 -5.41 4.02 -3.44
N GLY A 207 -4.23 3.62 -3.92
CA GLY A 207 -3.99 3.38 -5.34
C GLY A 207 -4.49 2.00 -5.76
N GLY A 208 -5.17 1.89 -6.89
CA GLY A 208 -5.65 0.63 -7.46
C GLY A 208 -4.63 -0.02 -8.40
N VAL A 209 -4.30 -1.29 -8.14
CA VAL A 209 -3.41 -2.09 -8.98
C VAL A 209 -4.15 -2.53 -10.23
N GLY A 210 -3.56 -2.27 -11.41
CA GLY A 210 -4.13 -2.71 -12.69
C GLY A 210 -5.32 -1.87 -13.19
N VAL A 211 -5.58 -0.71 -12.59
CA VAL A 211 -6.54 0.28 -13.11
C VAL A 211 -6.24 0.56 -14.58
N GLY A 212 -7.27 0.46 -15.43
CA GLY A 212 -7.15 0.64 -16.88
C GLY A 212 -6.52 -0.53 -17.64
N LYS A 213 -6.06 -1.60 -16.96
CA LYS A 213 -5.45 -2.79 -17.58
C LYS A 213 -6.23 -4.08 -17.37
N THR A 214 -6.60 -4.40 -16.12
CA THR A 214 -7.18 -5.69 -15.74
C THR A 214 -8.71 -5.65 -15.62
N GLY A 215 -9.28 -4.47 -15.36
CA GLY A 215 -10.73 -4.26 -15.19
C GLY A 215 -11.31 -4.70 -13.84
N HIS A 216 -10.50 -5.35 -12.99
CA HIS A 216 -10.91 -5.86 -11.67
C HIS A 216 -11.10 -4.76 -10.61
N ILE A 217 -10.33 -3.67 -10.71
CA ILE A 217 -10.46 -2.47 -9.87
C ILE A 217 -10.43 -1.23 -10.75
N LYS A 218 -11.23 -0.23 -10.38
CA LYS A 218 -11.38 1.05 -11.07
C LYS A 218 -11.33 2.20 -10.07
N ILE A 219 -10.95 3.37 -10.56
CA ILE A 219 -11.04 4.62 -9.78
C ILE A 219 -12.51 4.84 -9.39
N GLY A 220 -12.72 5.18 -8.11
CA GLY A 220 -14.02 5.36 -7.51
C GLY A 220 -14.61 4.12 -6.83
N ASP A 221 -14.02 2.93 -7.04
CA ASP A 221 -14.42 1.71 -6.32
C ASP A 221 -14.09 1.85 -4.83
N ALA A 222 -14.89 1.18 -3.99
CA ALA A 222 -14.61 1.00 -2.57
C ALA A 222 -14.12 -0.42 -2.34
N LEU A 223 -12.87 -0.56 -1.90
CA LEU A 223 -12.26 -1.84 -1.55
C LEU A 223 -12.50 -2.17 -0.08
N LEU A 224 -12.93 -3.38 0.20
CA LEU A 224 -12.89 -3.98 1.53
C LEU A 224 -11.69 -4.94 1.59
N ALA A 225 -10.74 -4.67 2.47
CA ALA A 225 -9.57 -5.52 2.59
C ALA A 225 -9.97 -6.93 3.02
N SER A 226 -9.40 -7.95 2.38
CA SER A 226 -9.50 -9.36 2.81
C SER A 226 -8.32 -9.79 3.69
N GLY A 227 -7.43 -8.85 4.01
CA GLY A 227 -6.16 -9.03 4.70
C GLY A 227 -5.18 -7.94 4.26
N CYS A 228 -4.23 -7.60 5.14
CA CYS A 228 -3.27 -6.54 4.89
C CYS A 228 -1.84 -7.08 4.87
N VAL A 229 -1.02 -6.57 3.95
CA VAL A 229 0.40 -6.97 3.80
C VAL A 229 1.30 -5.75 3.65
N TYR A 230 2.52 -5.84 4.16
CA TYR A 230 3.59 -4.91 3.80
C TYR A 230 4.21 -5.33 2.49
N ILE A 231 4.53 -4.36 1.63
CA ILE A 231 5.29 -4.63 0.40
C ILE A 231 6.71 -4.06 0.44
N ASP A 232 7.05 -3.24 1.43
CA ASP A 232 8.34 -2.56 1.57
C ASP A 232 9.22 -3.10 2.73
N ARG A 233 8.77 -4.16 3.43
CA ARG A 233 9.49 -4.80 4.54
C ARG A 233 10.12 -6.15 4.16
N LEU A 234 10.50 -6.31 2.89
CA LEU A 234 11.05 -7.55 2.34
C LEU A 234 12.29 -8.04 3.12
N ARG A 235 12.26 -9.31 3.53
CA ARG A 235 13.39 -10.01 4.18
C ARG A 235 13.74 -11.28 3.43
N THR A 236 15.02 -11.59 3.35
CA THR A 236 15.54 -12.67 2.49
C THR A 236 16.27 -13.78 3.26
N SER A 237 16.31 -13.71 4.60
CA SER A 237 17.08 -14.65 5.42
C SER A 237 16.46 -16.05 5.55
N SER A 238 15.14 -16.18 5.42
CA SER A 238 14.41 -17.45 5.43
C SER A 238 12.97 -17.25 4.96
N LYS A 239 12.24 -18.33 4.63
CA LYS A 239 10.79 -18.29 4.35
C LYS A 239 10.02 -17.60 5.48
N SER A 240 10.25 -18.02 6.73
CA SER A 240 9.58 -17.42 7.90
C SER A 240 9.91 -15.93 8.06
N SER A 241 11.15 -15.52 7.80
CA SER A 241 11.52 -14.10 7.85
C SER A 241 10.87 -13.30 6.73
N HIS A 242 10.74 -13.88 5.54
CA HIS A 242 10.05 -13.29 4.41
C HIS A 242 8.55 -13.13 4.71
N ASP A 243 7.89 -14.22 5.13
CA ASP A 243 6.48 -14.23 5.54
C ASP A 243 6.22 -13.18 6.62
N TRP A 244 7.07 -13.14 7.65
CA TRP A 244 6.97 -12.15 8.72
C TRP A 244 7.18 -10.71 8.23
N GLY A 245 8.09 -10.50 7.27
CA GLY A 245 8.32 -9.19 6.68
C GLY A 245 7.12 -8.70 5.87
N VAL A 246 6.44 -9.60 5.15
CA VAL A 246 5.29 -9.28 4.31
C VAL A 246 3.98 -9.23 5.10
N PHE A 247 3.86 -10.01 6.16
CA PHE A 247 2.64 -10.10 6.95
C PHE A 247 2.31 -8.77 7.65
N GLY A 248 1.18 -8.17 7.30
CA GLY A 248 0.60 -7.04 8.01
C GLY A 248 -0.33 -7.54 9.09
N GLY A 249 -1.46 -8.12 8.70
CA GLY A 249 -2.39 -8.70 9.66
C GLY A 249 -3.69 -9.15 9.03
N PRO A 250 -4.44 -10.02 9.73
CA PRO A 250 -5.78 -10.40 9.32
C PRO A 250 -6.76 -9.23 9.52
N VAL A 251 -7.91 -9.35 8.88
CA VAL A 251 -9.10 -8.52 9.11
C VAL A 251 -10.21 -9.40 9.69
N VAL A 252 -11.29 -8.77 10.19
CA VAL A 252 -12.51 -9.49 10.52
C VAL A 252 -13.05 -10.20 9.27
N PRO A 253 -13.37 -11.51 9.35
CA PRO A 253 -14.00 -12.20 8.24
C PRO A 253 -15.41 -11.63 8.02
N THR A 254 -15.64 -11.07 6.84
CA THR A 254 -16.98 -10.61 6.42
C THR A 254 -17.67 -11.68 5.59
N LYS A 255 -18.89 -12.06 5.97
CA LYS A 255 -19.76 -13.04 5.29
C LYS A 255 -20.34 -12.43 4.01
N ASN A 256 -21.07 -11.32 4.16
CA ASN A 256 -21.81 -10.70 3.07
C ASN A 256 -21.62 -9.18 2.96
N MET A 257 -20.90 -8.52 3.88
CA MET A 257 -20.70 -7.06 3.83
C MET A 257 -20.25 -6.55 2.46
N ASP A 258 -19.34 -7.24 1.79
CA ASP A 258 -18.88 -6.85 0.45
C ASP A 258 -20.00 -6.92 -0.59
N LYS A 259 -20.84 -7.95 -0.56
CA LYS A 259 -21.95 -8.11 -1.51
C LYS A 259 -23.09 -7.14 -1.22
N ASP A 260 -23.45 -7.00 0.06
CA ASP A 260 -24.57 -6.17 0.51
C ASP A 260 -24.29 -4.68 0.28
N LEU A 261 -23.02 -4.28 0.34
CA LEU A 261 -22.58 -2.89 0.15
C LEU A 261 -21.93 -2.63 -1.22
N GLY A 262 -21.79 -3.65 -2.07
CA GLY A 262 -21.16 -3.53 -3.39
C GLY A 262 -19.67 -3.18 -3.34
N LEU A 263 -18.93 -3.67 -2.34
CA LEU A 263 -17.50 -3.43 -2.15
C LEU A 263 -16.67 -4.47 -2.91
N VAL A 264 -15.51 -4.06 -3.40
CA VAL A 264 -14.52 -4.96 -3.99
C VAL A 264 -13.70 -5.59 -2.87
N LYS A 265 -13.85 -6.90 -2.62
CA LYS A 265 -13.09 -7.61 -1.60
C LYS A 265 -11.76 -8.14 -2.14
N ALA A 266 -10.64 -7.66 -1.63
CA ALA A 266 -9.31 -8.09 -2.10
C ALA A 266 -8.18 -7.80 -1.10
N LEU A 267 -6.98 -8.36 -1.34
CA LEU A 267 -5.80 -8.08 -0.52
C LEU A 267 -5.33 -6.63 -0.70
N LEU A 268 -5.03 -5.99 0.42
CA LEU A 268 -4.52 -4.63 0.50
C LEU A 268 -3.04 -4.66 0.89
N GLY A 269 -2.20 -3.97 0.11
CA GLY A 269 -0.79 -3.76 0.43
C GLY A 269 -0.57 -2.39 1.04
N SER A 270 0.42 -2.26 1.92
CA SER A 270 0.88 -0.96 2.43
C SER A 270 2.36 -0.73 2.09
N GLN A 271 2.68 0.52 1.75
CA GLN A 271 4.04 1.04 1.58
C GLN A 271 4.10 2.54 1.90
N ILE A 272 5.25 3.03 2.34
CA ILE A 272 5.43 4.47 2.64
C ILE A 272 5.91 5.32 1.44
N SER A 273 6.00 4.74 0.25
CA SER A 273 6.47 5.41 -0.97
C SER A 273 5.46 5.30 -2.11
N TYR A 274 5.42 6.30 -2.98
CA TYR A 274 4.71 6.21 -4.26
C TYR A 274 5.46 5.33 -5.28
N ILE A 275 6.78 5.18 -5.12
CA ILE A 275 7.59 4.37 -6.03
C ILE A 275 7.35 2.88 -5.76
N VAL A 276 6.97 2.14 -6.80
CA VAL A 276 6.85 0.68 -6.74
C VAL A 276 8.03 0.05 -7.47
N THR A 277 8.95 -0.53 -6.71
CA THR A 277 10.14 -1.20 -7.24
C THR A 277 9.80 -2.55 -7.87
N ALA A 278 10.71 -3.08 -8.72
CA ALA A 278 10.47 -4.39 -9.35
C ALA A 278 10.23 -5.56 -8.37
N PRO A 279 10.92 -5.66 -7.22
CA PRO A 279 10.58 -6.66 -6.19
C PRO A 279 9.15 -6.48 -5.65
N GLN A 280 8.70 -5.25 -5.45
CA GLN A 280 7.34 -4.96 -5.00
C GLN A 280 6.29 -5.32 -6.07
N VAL A 281 6.55 -5.02 -7.35
CA VAL A 281 5.69 -5.46 -8.46
C VAL A 281 5.54 -6.98 -8.46
N HIS A 282 6.66 -7.71 -8.30
CA HIS A 282 6.61 -9.16 -8.24
C HIS A 282 5.78 -9.68 -7.05
N LEU A 283 5.90 -9.04 -5.89
CA LEU A 283 5.10 -9.39 -4.71
C LEU A 283 3.61 -9.09 -4.93
N ILE A 284 3.28 -7.94 -5.50
CA ILE A 284 1.92 -7.53 -5.86
C ILE A 284 1.27 -8.58 -6.77
N ASP A 285 1.95 -8.95 -7.85
CA ASP A 285 1.47 -9.95 -8.83
C ASP A 285 1.30 -11.33 -8.18
N THR A 286 2.30 -11.75 -7.39
CA THR A 286 2.30 -13.07 -6.73
C THR A 286 1.18 -13.16 -5.71
N LEU A 287 0.95 -12.10 -4.94
CA LEU A 287 -0.07 -12.08 -3.91
C LEU A 287 -1.47 -11.78 -4.47
N GLY A 288 -1.58 -11.17 -5.64
CA GLY A 288 -2.85 -10.67 -6.16
C GLY A 288 -3.33 -9.46 -5.34
N ILE A 289 -2.40 -8.58 -4.95
CA ILE A 289 -2.73 -7.34 -4.24
C ILE A 289 -3.48 -6.43 -5.20
N ALA A 290 -4.63 -5.92 -4.77
CA ALA A 290 -5.51 -5.13 -5.64
C ALA A 290 -5.42 -3.63 -5.36
N ALA A 291 -4.98 -3.22 -4.18
CA ALA A 291 -4.75 -1.82 -3.85
C ALA A 291 -3.54 -1.62 -2.94
N LEU A 292 -2.99 -0.40 -2.96
CA LEU A 292 -1.87 0.04 -2.15
C LEU A 292 -2.23 1.29 -1.36
N ASP A 293 -2.09 1.23 -0.04
CA ASP A 293 -2.18 2.38 0.87
C ASP A 293 -0.87 2.57 1.64
N MET A 294 -0.87 3.40 2.68
CA MET A 294 0.31 3.66 3.49
C MET A 294 0.15 3.22 4.96
N GLU A 295 -1.01 2.69 5.40
CA GLU A 295 -1.32 2.54 6.83
C GLU A 295 -2.04 1.25 7.26
N ALA A 296 -2.79 0.56 6.40
CA ALA A 296 -3.65 -0.53 6.87
C ALA A 296 -2.87 -1.75 7.40
N ALA A 297 -1.71 -2.09 6.83
CA ALA A 297 -0.89 -3.20 7.29
C ALA A 297 -0.41 -3.04 8.75
N PRO A 298 0.19 -1.92 9.18
CA PRO A 298 0.56 -1.73 10.59
C PRO A 298 -0.65 -1.61 11.52
N GLU A 299 -1.76 -1.03 11.06
CA GLU A 299 -2.98 -0.99 11.87
C GLU A 299 -3.52 -2.40 12.14
N ALA A 300 -3.58 -3.25 11.12
CA ALA A 300 -3.96 -4.65 11.25
C ALA A 300 -2.99 -5.43 12.15
N GLU A 301 -1.68 -5.19 11.99
CA GLU A 301 -0.62 -5.85 12.78
C GLU A 301 -0.80 -5.56 14.28
N ILE A 302 -0.92 -4.28 14.63
CA ILE A 302 -1.08 -3.88 16.03
C ILE A 302 -2.45 -4.30 16.56
N ALA A 303 -3.53 -4.15 15.78
CA ALA A 303 -4.86 -4.58 16.18
C ALA A 303 -4.89 -6.07 16.55
N MET A 304 -4.25 -6.93 15.75
CA MET A 304 -4.08 -8.35 16.07
C MET A 304 -3.33 -8.55 17.38
N GLN A 305 -2.19 -7.87 17.59
CA GLN A 305 -1.36 -8.03 18.78
C GLN A 305 -2.07 -7.60 20.07
N VAL A 306 -2.93 -6.59 20.00
CA VAL A 306 -3.63 -6.01 21.16
C VAL A 306 -5.07 -6.48 21.31
N GLY A 307 -5.53 -7.35 20.41
CA GLY A 307 -6.83 -8.02 20.51
C GLY A 307 -8.03 -7.18 20.04
N LEU A 308 -7.85 -6.29 19.06
CA LEU A 308 -8.93 -5.50 18.45
C LEU A 308 -9.45 -6.17 17.18
N ASN A 309 -10.77 -6.09 16.98
CA ASN A 309 -11.37 -6.40 15.69
C ASN A 309 -11.08 -5.27 14.71
N PHE A 310 -10.61 -5.61 13.52
CA PHE A 310 -10.14 -4.65 12.53
C PHE A 310 -10.71 -4.92 11.14
N VAL A 311 -11.13 -3.87 10.45
CA VAL A 311 -11.44 -3.88 9.02
C VAL A 311 -10.79 -2.68 8.34
N ALA A 312 -10.41 -2.82 7.07
CA ALA A 312 -9.91 -1.72 6.27
C ALA A 312 -10.77 -1.54 5.03
N ILE A 313 -11.19 -0.30 4.79
CA ILE A 313 -11.99 0.10 3.64
C ILE A 313 -11.26 1.24 2.94
N LYS A 314 -10.96 1.07 1.65
CA LYS A 314 -10.16 2.03 0.90
C LYS A 314 -10.85 2.45 -0.38
N MET A 315 -10.93 3.75 -0.60
CA MET A 315 -11.46 4.32 -1.83
C MET A 315 -10.35 4.39 -2.88
N ILE A 316 -10.57 3.82 -4.06
CA ILE A 316 -9.58 3.82 -5.13
C ILE A 316 -9.53 5.22 -5.77
N SER A 317 -8.45 5.96 -5.53
CA SER A 317 -8.31 7.34 -5.96
C SER A 317 -7.49 7.52 -7.24
N ASN A 318 -6.51 6.66 -7.45
CA ASN A 318 -5.61 6.66 -8.60
C ASN A 318 -5.23 5.23 -9.01
N GLY A 319 -4.67 5.06 -10.20
CA GLY A 319 -4.01 3.80 -10.56
C GLY A 319 -2.61 3.68 -9.96
N VAL A 320 -2.11 2.45 -9.81
CA VAL A 320 -0.72 2.16 -9.46
C VAL A 320 0.10 1.93 -10.73
N TYR A 321 1.06 2.82 -11.01
CA TYR A 321 1.93 2.77 -12.19
C TYR A 321 3.40 2.72 -11.75
N PRO A 322 4.03 1.53 -11.66
CA PRO A 322 5.39 1.38 -11.12
C PRO A 322 6.46 2.27 -11.76
N GLU A 323 6.30 2.59 -13.05
CA GLU A 323 7.25 3.39 -13.82
C GLU A 323 6.84 4.88 -13.92
N ASN A 324 5.73 5.29 -13.29
CA ASN A 324 5.21 6.65 -13.43
C ASN A 324 4.53 7.16 -12.16
N ALA A 325 5.34 7.58 -11.18
CA ALA A 325 4.87 8.13 -9.92
C ALA A 325 4.12 9.46 -10.09
N SER A 326 4.58 10.34 -10.98
CA SER A 326 3.94 11.63 -11.24
C SER A 326 2.48 11.47 -11.68
N ARG A 327 2.19 10.51 -12.57
CA ARG A 327 0.82 10.19 -12.97
C ARG A 327 -0.06 9.75 -11.79
N MET A 328 0.49 9.02 -10.82
CA MET A 328 -0.27 8.61 -9.63
C MET A 328 -0.69 9.82 -8.80
N GLU A 329 0.21 10.78 -8.62
CA GLU A 329 -0.07 12.02 -7.88
C GLU A 329 -1.06 12.94 -8.63
N GLU A 330 -0.93 13.03 -9.95
CA GLU A 330 -1.85 13.76 -10.82
C GLU A 330 -3.27 13.18 -10.75
N GLU A 331 -3.41 11.86 -10.98
CA GLU A 331 -4.71 11.18 -10.91
C GLU A 331 -5.33 11.29 -9.51
N TYR A 332 -4.53 11.19 -8.45
CA TYR A 332 -5.00 11.39 -7.08
C TYR A 332 -5.59 12.79 -6.88
N THR A 333 -4.90 13.81 -7.39
CA THR A 333 -5.33 15.21 -7.25
C THR A 333 -6.58 15.49 -8.09
N GLU A 334 -6.64 14.97 -9.31
CA GLU A 334 -7.78 15.11 -10.22
C GLU A 334 -9.06 14.49 -9.64
N HIS A 335 -8.97 13.27 -9.12
CA HIS A 335 -10.15 12.51 -8.69
C HIS A 335 -10.55 12.74 -7.23
N ARG A 336 -9.74 13.46 -6.44
CA ARG A 336 -9.94 13.61 -4.99
C ARG A 336 -11.38 13.97 -4.62
N ALA A 337 -11.95 15.01 -5.24
CA ALA A 337 -13.29 15.48 -4.90
C ALA A 337 -14.38 14.43 -5.16
N THR A 338 -14.31 13.76 -6.31
CA THR A 338 -15.25 12.69 -6.69
C THR A 338 -15.12 11.48 -5.78
N VAL A 339 -13.88 11.09 -5.48
CA VAL A 339 -13.58 9.96 -4.61
C VAL A 339 -14.02 10.23 -3.17
N SER A 340 -13.84 11.45 -2.65
CA SER A 340 -14.35 11.85 -1.34
C SER A 340 -15.88 11.78 -1.27
N ALA A 341 -16.59 12.19 -2.33
CA ALA A 341 -18.06 12.08 -2.37
C ALA A 341 -18.54 10.62 -2.40
N ASN A 342 -17.85 9.74 -3.14
CA ASN A 342 -18.11 8.30 -3.09
C ASN A 342 -17.78 7.72 -1.72
N GLY A 343 -16.66 8.14 -1.14
CA GLY A 343 -16.21 7.74 0.20
C GLY A 343 -17.26 8.04 1.26
N LEU A 344 -17.86 9.23 1.24
CA LEU A 344 -18.96 9.57 2.16
C LEU A 344 -20.13 8.60 2.02
N ARG A 345 -20.58 8.33 0.79
CA ARG A 345 -21.70 7.41 0.54
C ARG A 345 -21.39 5.99 1.03
N THR A 346 -20.19 5.50 0.72
CA THR A 346 -19.70 4.19 1.17
C THR A 346 -19.65 4.14 2.70
N LEU A 347 -19.03 5.12 3.34
CA LEU A 347 -18.88 5.13 4.79
C LEU A 347 -20.24 5.20 5.48
N ARG A 348 -21.17 6.03 4.99
CA ARG A 348 -22.54 6.07 5.49
C ARG A 348 -23.20 4.69 5.40
N ALA A 349 -23.11 4.03 4.25
CA ALA A 349 -23.69 2.70 4.07
C ALA A 349 -23.06 1.66 5.01
N VAL A 350 -21.74 1.72 5.21
CA VAL A 350 -21.01 0.87 6.16
C VAL A 350 -21.50 1.11 7.58
N LEU A 351 -21.54 2.37 8.04
CA LEU A 351 -21.96 2.72 9.40
C LEU A 351 -23.41 2.25 9.67
N LEU A 352 -24.32 2.46 8.71
CA LEU A 352 -25.68 1.97 8.82
C LEU A 352 -25.78 0.43 8.81
N TYR A 353 -24.90 -0.26 8.07
CA TYR A 353 -24.84 -1.72 8.03
C TYR A 353 -24.38 -2.33 9.36
N LEU A 354 -23.50 -1.66 10.11
CA LEU A 354 -23.02 -2.13 11.42
C LEU A 354 -24.11 -2.12 12.50
N ALA A 355 -25.12 -1.27 12.35
CA ALA A 355 -26.16 -1.09 13.36
C ALA A 355 -26.92 -2.40 13.63
N GLY A 356 -26.97 -2.78 14.91
CA GLY A 356 -27.68 -3.99 15.36
C GLY A 356 -26.92 -5.30 15.18
N LYS A 357 -25.80 -5.32 14.43
CA LYS A 357 -25.00 -6.52 14.15
C LYS A 357 -24.00 -6.84 15.26
N THR A 358 -23.58 -8.10 15.32
CA THR A 358 -22.37 -8.55 16.02
C THR A 358 -21.21 -8.63 15.03
N ILE A 359 -19.98 -8.80 15.53
CA ILE A 359 -18.80 -8.99 14.68
C ILE A 359 -18.93 -10.24 13.78
N GLY A 360 -19.60 -11.29 14.27
CA GLY A 360 -19.86 -12.51 13.50
C GLY A 360 -20.93 -12.36 12.40
N ASP A 361 -21.69 -11.26 12.39
CA ASP A 361 -22.73 -10.98 11.40
C ASP A 361 -22.25 -10.11 10.23
N LEU A 362 -21.03 -9.57 10.33
CA LEU A 362 -20.44 -8.73 9.29
C LEU A 362 -20.27 -9.51 7.99
#